data_AF-A0A0A9XL01-F1
#
_entry.id   AF-A0A0A9XL01-F1
#
_cell.length_a   1.000
_cell.length_b   1.000
_cell.length_c   1.000
_cell.angle_alpha   90.00
_cell.angle_beta   90.00
_cell.angle_gamma   90.00
#
_symmetry.space_group_name_H-M   'P 1'
#
loop_
_entity.id
_entity.type
_entity.pdbx_description
1 polymer ?
#
loop_
_entity_poly.entity_id
_entity_poly.type
_entity_poly.pdbx_seq_one_letter_code
_entity_poly.pdbx_strand_id
1 'polypeptide(L)'
;MSVRRTVYRCLSNVVKASLKKKPDYFAPRTRKFTVKNLPASVREFVEESVQLCQPSDVHVMDGSERENKLIIEKLLDDKTIVKLTKYKNSYLALTDPRDVARVESRTFICTTKKSDAIPTPGNPTIKGTLGNWMSLADLEKAVNERFPNCMQGRTMFVIPFSMGPVGGPMSKIGVQVTDSPYVAASMRIMTRVGEPVIEKLHQGTDFVKALHSVGRSANMIPSWPCDPERTIILHKPECNEIISYGSGYGGNSLLGKKCFALRIGSTIAKREGWLAEHMLIVGVTSPHGDKKYICAAFPSACGKTNLAMLESALPGYKVECIGDDIAWLKYNPQTKMLPRHQP
;
A
#
# COMPACT_ATOMS: atom_id res chain seq x y z
N MET A 1 -36.52 -6.58 52.04
CA MET A 1 -36.70 -5.80 50.78
C MET A 1 -35.51 -4.93 50.36
N SER A 2 -34.43 -4.79 51.15
CA SER A 2 -33.31 -3.86 50.81
C SER A 2 -32.21 -4.48 49.91
N VAL A 3 -31.94 -5.79 50.01
CA VAL A 3 -30.81 -6.41 49.28
C VAL A 3 -31.09 -6.64 47.78
N ARG A 4 -32.35 -6.88 47.39
CA ARG A 4 -32.73 -7.08 45.97
C ARG A 4 -32.62 -5.80 45.12
N ARG A 5 -32.73 -4.60 45.70
CA ARG A 5 -32.63 -3.33 44.95
C ARG A 5 -31.19 -2.97 44.58
N THR A 6 -30.21 -3.37 45.39
CA THR A 6 -28.78 -3.06 45.14
C THR A 6 -28.20 -3.92 44.01
N VAL A 7 -28.60 -5.20 43.90
CA VAL A 7 -28.13 -6.11 42.85
C VAL A 7 -28.64 -5.69 41.47
N TYR A 8 -29.90 -5.24 41.35
CA TYR A 8 -30.44 -4.70 40.09
C TYR A 8 -29.79 -3.37 39.66
N ARG A 9 -29.36 -2.54 40.61
CA ARG A 9 -28.66 -1.28 40.30
C ARG A 9 -27.21 -1.51 39.85
N CYS A 10 -26.57 -2.57 40.35
CA CYS A 10 -25.22 -2.97 39.91
C CYS A 10 -25.26 -3.64 38.53
N LEU A 11 -26.22 -4.54 38.28
CA LEU A 11 -26.42 -5.18 36.96
C LEU A 11 -26.80 -4.17 35.88
N SER A 12 -27.65 -3.17 36.18
CA SER A 12 -28.02 -2.15 35.21
C SER A 12 -26.87 -1.21 34.83
N ASN A 13 -25.92 -0.97 35.73
CA ASN A 13 -24.70 -0.20 35.42
C ASN A 13 -23.68 -1.03 34.61
N VAL A 14 -23.57 -2.34 34.86
CA VAL A 14 -22.73 -3.25 34.06
C VAL A 14 -23.30 -3.45 32.64
N VAL A 15 -24.63 -3.54 32.51
CA VAL A 15 -25.29 -3.64 31.20
C VAL A 15 -25.26 -2.30 30.43
N LYS A 16 -25.36 -1.15 31.12
CA LYS A 16 -25.18 0.17 30.48
C LYS A 16 -23.73 0.44 30.05
N ALA A 17 -22.74 -0.09 30.76
CA ALA A 17 -21.34 -0.03 30.33
C ALA A 17 -21.06 -0.87 29.07
N SER A 18 -21.89 -1.88 28.80
CA SER A 18 -21.78 -2.81 27.65
C SER A 18 -22.50 -2.34 26.38
N LEU A 19 -23.18 -1.17 26.41
CA LEU A 19 -23.83 -0.55 25.25
C LEU A 19 -23.23 0.81 24.91
N LYS A 20 -21.89 0.97 25.04
CA LYS A 20 -21.22 2.02 24.27
C LYS A 20 -21.47 1.69 22.79
N LYS A 21 -22.38 2.44 22.15
CA LYS A 21 -22.54 2.43 20.69
C LYS A 21 -21.12 2.45 20.11
N LYS A 22 -20.76 1.44 19.31
CA LYS A 22 -19.47 1.44 18.60
C LYS A 22 -19.30 2.81 17.95
N PRO A 23 -18.14 3.46 18.11
CA PRO A 23 -17.91 4.75 17.46
C PRO A 23 -18.18 4.61 15.96
N ASP A 24 -18.88 5.58 15.40
CA ASP A 24 -18.98 5.70 13.94
C ASP A 24 -17.67 6.31 13.44
N TYR A 25 -16.64 5.45 13.37
CA TYR A 25 -15.24 5.82 13.12
C TYR A 25 -15.05 6.68 11.89
N PHE A 26 -15.90 6.47 10.87
CA PHE A 26 -15.78 7.11 9.58
C PHE A 26 -17.06 7.85 9.21
N ALA A 27 -17.88 8.30 10.18
CA ALA A 27 -19.17 8.93 9.93
C ALA A 27 -19.15 9.94 8.76
N PRO A 28 -20.07 9.86 7.79
CA PRO A 28 -20.07 10.74 6.61
C PRO A 28 -20.00 12.24 6.96
N ARG A 29 -20.66 12.65 8.05
CA ARG A 29 -20.68 14.04 8.55
C ARG A 29 -19.31 14.59 8.96
N THR A 30 -18.32 13.71 9.16
CA THR A 30 -16.96 14.08 9.58
C THR A 30 -15.94 13.98 8.45
N ARG A 31 -16.38 13.61 7.24
CA ARG A 31 -15.49 13.44 6.09
C ARG A 31 -15.26 14.78 5.40
N LYS A 32 -14.01 15.06 5.06
CA LYS A 32 -13.66 16.22 4.23
C LYS A 32 -13.98 15.96 2.76
N PHE A 33 -13.74 14.74 2.29
CA PHE A 33 -13.97 14.33 0.91
C PHE A 33 -14.97 13.18 0.83
N THR A 34 -15.73 13.18 -0.26
CA THR A 34 -16.59 12.09 -0.68
C THR A 34 -16.27 11.71 -2.12
N VAL A 35 -16.82 10.60 -2.61
CA VAL A 35 -16.67 10.16 -4.01
C VAL A 35 -17.11 11.25 -5.01
N LYS A 36 -18.11 12.06 -4.64
CA LYS A 36 -18.58 13.20 -5.45
C LYS A 36 -17.55 14.32 -5.58
N ASN A 37 -16.62 14.43 -4.63
CA ASN A 37 -15.54 15.41 -4.65
C ASN A 37 -14.32 14.94 -5.46
N LEU A 38 -14.34 13.74 -6.05
CA LEU A 38 -13.23 13.22 -6.85
C LEU A 38 -13.37 13.61 -8.33
N PRO A 39 -12.25 13.76 -9.08
CA PRO A 39 -12.27 13.92 -10.53
C PRO A 39 -12.96 12.75 -11.22
N ALA A 40 -13.51 12.98 -12.42
CA ALA A 40 -14.34 12.00 -13.13
C ALA A 40 -13.67 10.63 -13.28
N SER A 41 -12.41 10.57 -13.74
CA SER A 41 -11.67 9.32 -13.95
C SER A 41 -11.40 8.54 -12.65
N VAL A 42 -11.17 9.26 -11.53
CA VAL A 42 -10.99 8.66 -10.22
C VAL A 42 -12.32 8.15 -9.68
N ARG A 43 -13.39 8.95 -9.85
CA ARG A 43 -14.75 8.59 -9.44
C ARG A 43 -15.21 7.33 -10.14
N GLU A 44 -15.03 7.24 -11.46
CA GLU A 44 -15.38 6.07 -12.27
C GLU A 44 -14.68 4.81 -11.72
N PHE A 45 -13.36 4.85 -11.50
CA PHE A 45 -12.63 3.73 -10.92
C PHE A 45 -13.16 3.32 -9.53
N VAL A 46 -13.51 4.29 -8.68
CA VAL A 46 -14.08 4.01 -7.36
C VAL A 46 -15.48 3.42 -7.48
N GLU A 47 -16.34 3.95 -8.34
CA GLU A 47 -17.71 3.46 -8.56
C GLU A 47 -17.72 2.06 -9.17
N GLU A 48 -16.87 1.76 -10.14
CA GLU A 48 -16.62 0.41 -10.66
C GLU A 48 -16.20 -0.55 -9.54
N SER A 49 -15.26 -0.11 -8.69
CA SER A 49 -14.78 -0.91 -7.55
C SER A 49 -15.90 -1.16 -6.54
N VAL A 50 -16.75 -0.17 -6.26
CA VAL A 50 -17.90 -0.29 -5.35
C VAL A 50 -18.93 -1.26 -5.92
N GLN A 51 -19.24 -1.16 -7.21
CA GLN A 51 -20.18 -2.06 -7.88
C GLN A 51 -19.69 -3.51 -7.83
N LEU A 52 -18.40 -3.74 -8.04
CA LEU A 52 -17.81 -5.08 -7.98
C LEU A 52 -17.75 -5.61 -6.54
N CYS A 53 -17.25 -4.82 -5.60
CA CYS A 53 -16.87 -5.30 -4.27
C CYS A 53 -18.00 -5.22 -3.23
N GLN A 54 -19.04 -4.41 -3.47
CA GLN A 54 -20.20 -4.17 -2.59
C GLN A 54 -19.82 -3.83 -1.12
N PRO A 55 -18.98 -2.80 -0.88
CA PRO A 55 -18.69 -2.35 0.48
C PRO A 55 -19.94 -1.76 1.15
N SER A 56 -19.99 -1.80 2.48
CA SER A 56 -21.09 -1.15 3.23
C SER A 56 -20.96 0.38 3.29
N ASP A 57 -19.76 0.89 3.04
CA ASP A 57 -19.44 2.31 3.12
C ASP A 57 -18.16 2.64 2.34
N VAL A 58 -17.97 3.89 1.93
CA VAL A 58 -16.81 4.36 1.15
C VAL A 58 -16.19 5.58 1.82
N HIS A 59 -14.96 5.44 2.32
CA HIS A 59 -14.21 6.48 3.02
C HIS A 59 -13.06 6.99 2.15
N VAL A 60 -13.15 8.22 1.66
CA VAL A 60 -12.07 8.87 0.91
C VAL A 60 -11.09 9.51 1.89
N MET A 61 -9.85 9.05 1.87
CA MET A 61 -8.83 9.51 2.82
C MET A 61 -8.41 10.96 2.58
N ASP A 62 -8.43 11.77 3.64
CA ASP A 62 -7.94 13.15 3.63
C ASP A 62 -6.46 13.27 4.06
N GLY A 63 -5.89 12.23 4.67
CA GLY A 63 -4.49 12.16 5.10
C GLY A 63 -4.19 12.85 6.45
N SER A 64 -5.20 13.44 7.09
CA SER A 64 -5.04 14.21 8.32
C SER A 64 -4.64 13.35 9.53
N GLU A 65 -4.04 13.99 10.54
CA GLU A 65 -3.73 13.31 11.81
C GLU A 65 -5.00 12.86 12.55
N ARG A 66 -6.11 13.60 12.40
CA ARG A 66 -7.41 13.21 12.98
C ARG A 66 -7.92 11.91 12.35
N GLU A 67 -7.88 11.81 11.03
CA GLU A 67 -8.24 10.60 10.31
C GLU A 67 -7.35 9.42 10.72
N ASN A 68 -6.03 9.63 10.78
CA ASN A 68 -5.08 8.60 11.22
C ASN A 68 -5.41 8.09 12.63
N LYS A 69 -5.73 9.00 13.57
CA LYS A 69 -6.14 8.62 14.92
C LYS A 69 -7.39 7.72 14.92
N LEU A 70 -8.40 8.04 14.12
CA LEU A 70 -9.63 7.24 14.00
C LEU A 70 -9.36 5.85 13.40
N ILE A 71 -8.49 5.76 12.39
CA ILE A 71 -8.07 4.48 11.80
C ILE A 71 -7.35 3.62 12.85
N ILE A 72 -6.44 4.22 13.62
CA ILE A 72 -5.70 3.52 14.68
C ILE A 72 -6.65 3.07 15.82
N GLU A 73 -7.59 3.91 16.24
CA GLU A 73 -8.61 3.53 17.24
C GLU A 73 -9.47 2.37 16.73
N LYS A 74 -9.90 2.40 15.46
CA LYS A 74 -10.62 1.27 14.84
C LYS A 74 -9.81 -0.02 14.89
N LEU A 75 -8.53 0.03 14.56
CA LEU A 75 -7.64 -1.14 14.56
C LEU A 75 -7.41 -1.71 15.97
N LEU A 76 -7.36 -0.84 16.99
CA LEU A 76 -7.28 -1.25 18.40
C LEU A 76 -8.58 -1.92 18.85
N ASP A 77 -9.73 -1.35 18.50
CA ASP A 77 -11.05 -1.90 18.81
C ASP A 77 -11.29 -3.26 18.15
N ASP A 78 -10.83 -3.42 16.91
CA ASP A 78 -10.86 -4.68 16.17
C ASP A 78 -9.82 -5.70 16.66
N LYS A 79 -8.91 -5.27 17.55
CA LYS A 79 -7.77 -6.06 18.03
C LYS A 79 -6.80 -6.49 16.92
N THR A 80 -6.82 -5.80 15.78
CA THR A 80 -5.85 -6.00 14.70
C THR A 80 -4.47 -5.52 15.11
N ILE A 81 -4.42 -4.47 15.95
CA ILE A 81 -3.16 -3.98 16.53
C ILE A 81 -3.25 -3.87 18.06
N VAL A 82 -2.09 -3.88 18.69
CA VAL A 82 -1.90 -3.61 20.12
C VAL A 82 -0.98 -2.41 20.28
N LYS A 83 -1.31 -1.51 21.20
CA LYS A 83 -0.46 -0.36 21.52
C LYS A 83 0.78 -0.80 22.30
N LEU A 84 1.96 -0.38 21.85
CA LEU A 84 3.22 -0.61 22.56
C LEU A 84 3.46 0.51 23.57
N THR A 85 3.16 0.26 24.85
CA THR A 85 3.16 1.29 25.91
C THR A 85 4.54 1.86 26.22
N LYS A 86 5.61 1.12 25.91
CA LYS A 86 7.00 1.58 26.11
C LYS A 86 7.42 2.67 25.12
N TYR A 87 6.75 2.78 23.96
CA TYR A 87 7.17 3.66 22.87
C TYR A 87 6.09 4.68 22.51
N LYS A 88 6.50 5.80 21.92
CA LYS A 88 5.58 6.86 21.52
C LYS A 88 4.90 6.48 20.20
N ASN A 89 3.56 6.47 20.21
CA ASN A 89 2.73 6.26 19.02
C ASN A 89 3.13 5.00 18.21
N SER A 90 3.47 3.92 18.90
CA SER A 90 3.91 2.67 18.27
C SER A 90 2.92 1.54 18.54
N TYR A 91 2.79 0.64 17.57
CA TYR A 91 1.78 -0.41 17.56
C TYR A 91 2.37 -1.71 17.01
N LEU A 92 1.79 -2.84 17.45
CA LEU A 92 2.13 -4.19 17.01
C LEU A 92 0.93 -4.82 16.32
N ALA A 93 1.10 -5.26 15.08
CA ALA A 93 0.16 -6.15 14.40
C ALA A 93 0.73 -7.57 14.40
N LEU A 94 -0.09 -8.56 14.78
CA LEU A 94 0.25 -9.98 14.67
C LEU A 94 -0.65 -10.59 13.59
N THR A 95 -0.04 -11.02 12.49
CA THR A 95 -0.76 -11.50 11.31
C THR A 95 -1.18 -12.96 11.47
N ASP A 96 -2.05 -13.44 10.58
CA ASP A 96 -2.20 -14.89 10.38
C ASP A 96 -0.85 -15.46 9.88
N PRO A 97 -0.36 -16.59 10.41
CA PRO A 97 0.92 -17.19 10.02
C PRO A 97 1.00 -17.58 8.54
N ARG A 98 -0.15 -17.71 7.86
CA ARG A 98 -0.23 -17.98 6.42
C ARG A 98 -0.10 -16.70 5.57
N ASP A 99 -0.12 -15.53 6.18
CA ASP A 99 -0.05 -14.21 5.54
C ASP A 99 1.10 -13.36 6.14
N VAL A 100 2.33 -13.86 5.98
CA VAL A 100 3.54 -13.31 6.62
C VAL A 100 4.62 -12.82 5.66
N ALA A 101 4.43 -13.02 4.35
CA ALA A 101 5.43 -12.75 3.34
C ALA A 101 4.82 -12.51 1.95
N ARG A 102 5.66 -12.08 1.01
CA ARG A 102 5.30 -12.06 -0.41
C ARG A 102 5.15 -13.49 -0.91
N VAL A 103 4.11 -13.74 -1.72
CA VAL A 103 3.87 -15.08 -2.31
C VAL A 103 4.17 -15.02 -3.79
N GLU A 104 5.44 -15.23 -4.15
CA GLU A 104 5.91 -15.06 -5.53
C GLU A 104 5.20 -15.99 -6.52
N SER A 105 4.90 -17.23 -6.12
CA SER A 105 4.14 -18.20 -6.93
C SER A 105 2.70 -17.77 -7.25
N ARG A 106 2.19 -16.73 -6.57
CA ARG A 106 0.85 -16.17 -6.76
C ARG A 106 0.89 -14.71 -7.23
N THR A 107 2.06 -14.27 -7.69
CA THR A 107 2.29 -12.91 -8.19
C THR A 107 2.55 -12.97 -9.69
N PHE A 108 1.72 -12.28 -10.47
CA PHE A 108 1.73 -12.37 -11.93
C PHE A 108 1.80 -10.99 -12.60
N ILE A 109 2.47 -10.94 -13.75
CA ILE A 109 2.38 -9.87 -14.74
C ILE A 109 1.46 -10.34 -15.87
N CYS A 110 0.47 -9.53 -16.23
CA CYS A 110 -0.56 -9.87 -17.19
C CYS A 110 -0.46 -8.91 -18.38
N THR A 111 -0.07 -9.47 -19.52
CA THR A 111 0.11 -8.76 -20.79
C THR A 111 -0.49 -9.59 -21.91
N THR A 112 -0.81 -8.94 -23.03
CA THR A 112 -1.35 -9.60 -24.22
C THR A 112 -0.41 -10.69 -24.74
N LYS A 113 0.91 -10.41 -24.82
CA LYS A 113 1.94 -11.39 -25.18
C LYS A 113 2.76 -11.78 -23.96
N LYS A 114 2.98 -13.09 -23.77
CA LYS A 114 3.81 -13.63 -22.69
C LYS A 114 5.25 -13.09 -22.70
N SER A 115 5.82 -12.92 -23.89
CA SER A 115 7.18 -12.40 -24.09
C SER A 115 7.39 -10.99 -23.57
N ASP A 116 6.32 -10.20 -23.43
CA ASP A 116 6.40 -8.82 -22.94
C ASP A 116 6.54 -8.78 -21.41
N ALA A 117 6.16 -9.87 -20.74
CA ALA A 117 6.26 -10.03 -19.29
C ALA A 117 7.49 -10.84 -18.87
N ILE A 118 7.76 -11.97 -19.53
CA ILE A 118 8.84 -12.90 -19.16
C ILE A 118 9.51 -13.50 -20.41
N PRO A 119 10.83 -13.79 -20.35
CA PRO A 119 11.51 -14.48 -21.44
C PRO A 119 11.13 -15.96 -21.48
N THR A 120 11.24 -16.57 -22.66
CA THR A 120 11.17 -18.02 -22.84
C THR A 120 12.56 -18.61 -22.61
N PRO A 121 12.75 -19.56 -21.68
CA PRO A 121 14.02 -20.26 -21.51
C PRO A 121 14.44 -20.96 -22.82
N GLY A 122 15.73 -20.91 -23.15
CA GLY A 122 16.25 -21.57 -24.36
C GLY A 122 16.12 -23.09 -24.34
N ASN A 123 16.03 -23.69 -23.16
CA ASN A 123 15.73 -25.11 -22.96
C ASN A 123 14.29 -25.26 -22.42
N PRO A 124 13.37 -25.92 -23.15
CA PRO A 124 11.97 -26.04 -22.74
C PRO A 124 11.74 -26.89 -21.48
N THR A 125 12.72 -27.67 -21.03
CA THR A 125 12.62 -28.43 -19.77
C THR A 125 12.90 -27.58 -18.53
N ILE A 126 13.49 -26.39 -18.71
CA ILE A 126 13.82 -25.48 -17.61
C ILE A 126 12.63 -24.55 -17.33
N LYS A 127 12.16 -24.54 -16.09
CA LYS A 127 11.18 -23.56 -15.63
C LYS A 127 11.84 -22.20 -15.44
N GLY A 128 11.29 -21.16 -16.09
CA GLY A 128 11.76 -19.79 -15.92
C GLY A 128 11.59 -19.27 -14.49
N THR A 129 12.54 -18.45 -14.04
CA THR A 129 12.59 -17.89 -12.67
C THR A 129 12.49 -16.36 -12.63
N LEU A 130 12.33 -15.71 -13.79
CA LEU A 130 12.34 -14.24 -13.93
C LEU A 130 10.94 -13.60 -13.81
N GLY A 131 9.95 -14.36 -13.34
CA GLY A 131 8.58 -13.91 -13.10
C GLY A 131 7.54 -14.94 -13.51
N ASN A 132 6.27 -14.65 -13.20
CA ASN A 132 5.13 -15.42 -13.68
C ASN A 132 4.27 -14.56 -14.59
N TRP A 133 3.85 -15.13 -15.71
CA TRP A 133 2.89 -14.51 -16.61
C TRP A 133 1.53 -15.19 -16.50
N MET A 134 0.46 -14.41 -16.65
CA MET A 134 -0.92 -14.85 -16.71
C MET A 134 -1.60 -14.16 -17.89
N SER A 135 -2.47 -14.89 -18.61
CA SER A 135 -3.22 -14.31 -19.73
C SER A 135 -4.25 -13.29 -19.24
N LEU A 136 -4.68 -12.37 -20.11
CA LEU A 136 -5.73 -11.40 -19.75
C LEU A 136 -7.08 -12.10 -19.46
N ALA A 137 -7.40 -13.18 -20.18
CA ALA A 137 -8.61 -13.97 -19.92
C ALA A 137 -8.56 -14.67 -18.54
N ASP A 138 -7.40 -15.21 -18.16
CA ASP A 138 -7.23 -15.81 -16.83
C ASP A 138 -7.25 -14.76 -15.71
N LEU A 139 -6.74 -13.55 -15.97
CA LEU A 139 -6.87 -12.41 -15.04
C LEU A 139 -8.34 -12.09 -14.81
N GLU A 140 -9.15 -11.94 -15.87
CA GLU A 140 -10.57 -11.62 -15.76
C GLU A 140 -11.33 -12.72 -15.01
N LYS A 141 -11.06 -13.99 -15.33
CA LYS A 141 -11.59 -15.13 -14.59
C LYS A 141 -11.22 -15.06 -13.10
N ALA A 142 -9.94 -14.79 -12.80
CA ALA A 142 -9.47 -14.72 -11.42
C ALA A 142 -10.14 -13.58 -10.63
N VAL A 143 -10.40 -12.44 -11.29
CA VAL A 143 -11.13 -11.30 -10.71
C VAL A 143 -12.58 -11.68 -10.41
N ASN A 144 -13.28 -12.26 -11.41
CA ASN A 144 -14.68 -12.67 -11.29
C ASN A 144 -14.92 -13.75 -10.23
N GLU A 145 -13.93 -14.61 -9.96
CA GLU A 145 -14.01 -15.63 -8.91
C GLU A 145 -13.82 -15.07 -7.48
N ARG A 146 -13.27 -13.86 -7.34
CA ARG A 146 -12.73 -13.37 -6.05
C ARG A 146 -13.38 -12.08 -5.58
N PHE A 147 -13.50 -11.10 -6.45
CA PHE A 147 -13.89 -9.73 -6.07
C PHE A 147 -15.40 -9.49 -5.94
N PRO A 148 -16.31 -10.17 -6.66
CA PRO A 148 -17.73 -9.97 -6.45
C PRO A 148 -18.11 -10.09 -4.97
N ASN A 149 -18.66 -9.02 -4.40
CA ASN A 149 -19.09 -8.94 -3.00
C ASN A 149 -17.99 -9.08 -1.93
N CYS A 150 -16.71 -9.01 -2.29
CA CYS A 150 -15.62 -9.32 -1.34
C CYS A 150 -15.52 -8.36 -0.15
N MET A 151 -16.08 -7.15 -0.26
CA MET A 151 -16.05 -6.11 0.79
C MET A 151 -17.37 -5.98 1.55
N GLN A 152 -18.32 -6.92 1.39
CA GLN A 152 -19.59 -6.85 2.11
C GLN A 152 -19.41 -6.70 3.63
N GLY A 153 -20.07 -5.67 4.17
CA GLY A 153 -19.99 -5.30 5.59
C GLY A 153 -18.71 -4.58 6.00
N ARG A 154 -17.83 -4.23 5.06
CA ARG A 154 -16.60 -3.46 5.30
C ARG A 154 -16.67 -2.09 4.66
N THR A 155 -15.90 -1.16 5.22
CA THR A 155 -15.62 0.13 4.60
C THR A 155 -14.55 -0.05 3.53
N MET A 156 -14.81 0.44 2.32
CA MET A 156 -13.78 0.65 1.30
C MET A 156 -13.10 1.99 1.54
N PHE A 157 -11.80 1.96 1.83
CA PHE A 157 -10.95 3.14 1.88
C PHE A 157 -10.45 3.46 0.48
N VAL A 158 -10.66 4.70 0.04
CA VAL A 158 -10.05 5.26 -1.16
C VAL A 158 -8.83 6.07 -0.73
N ILE A 159 -7.65 5.68 -1.21
CA ILE A 159 -6.36 6.22 -0.80
C ILE A 159 -5.69 6.88 -2.01
N PRO A 160 -5.86 8.19 -2.24
CA PRO A 160 -5.06 8.94 -3.18
C PRO A 160 -3.64 9.10 -2.62
N PHE A 161 -2.63 8.61 -3.33
CA PHE A 161 -1.24 8.70 -2.88
C PHE A 161 -0.25 9.12 -3.97
N SER A 162 0.82 9.79 -3.57
CA SER A 162 1.96 10.14 -4.42
C SER A 162 3.17 9.29 -4.07
N MET A 163 3.76 8.67 -5.10
CA MET A 163 5.08 8.06 -5.07
C MET A 163 6.12 9.14 -5.40
N GLY A 164 6.91 9.54 -4.41
CA GLY A 164 7.77 10.72 -4.47
C GLY A 164 7.08 12.00 -3.94
N PRO A 165 7.82 13.12 -3.81
CA PRO A 165 7.27 14.41 -3.37
C PRO A 165 6.09 14.84 -4.24
N VAL A 166 5.01 15.35 -3.64
CA VAL A 166 3.81 15.74 -4.40
C VAL A 166 4.17 16.84 -5.41
N GLY A 167 3.83 16.63 -6.68
CA GLY A 167 4.18 17.55 -7.78
C GLY A 167 5.64 17.48 -8.24
N GLY A 168 6.46 16.58 -7.68
CA GLY A 168 7.83 16.36 -8.13
C GLY A 168 7.88 15.83 -9.58
N PRO A 169 8.96 16.13 -10.34
CA PRO A 169 9.05 15.83 -11.77
C PRO A 169 9.12 14.33 -12.09
N MET A 170 9.56 13.53 -11.12
CA MET A 170 9.60 12.06 -11.21
C MET A 170 8.41 11.40 -10.51
N SER A 171 7.57 12.18 -9.83
CA SER A 171 6.52 11.63 -9.00
C SER A 171 5.39 11.08 -9.84
N LYS A 172 4.77 10.00 -9.37
CA LYS A 172 3.61 9.40 -10.00
C LYS A 172 2.51 9.19 -8.95
N ILE A 173 1.27 9.38 -9.37
CA ILE A 173 0.10 9.25 -8.49
C ILE A 173 -0.51 7.86 -8.65
N GLY A 174 -1.03 7.32 -7.56
CA GLY A 174 -1.90 6.15 -7.56
C GLY A 174 -3.14 6.41 -6.74
N VAL A 175 -4.19 5.65 -7.04
CA VAL A 175 -5.40 5.59 -6.21
C VAL A 175 -5.59 4.14 -5.82
N GLN A 176 -5.39 3.86 -4.53
CA GLN A 176 -5.63 2.53 -3.98
C GLN A 176 -6.99 2.46 -3.32
N VAL A 177 -7.80 1.47 -3.67
CA VAL A 177 -9.00 1.08 -2.91
C VAL A 177 -8.71 -0.17 -2.09
N THR A 178 -9.13 -0.20 -0.83
CA THR A 178 -8.87 -1.31 0.10
C THR A 178 -9.96 -1.44 1.17
N ASP A 179 -10.24 -2.65 1.62
CA ASP A 179 -11.13 -2.92 2.76
C ASP A 179 -10.38 -3.08 4.11
N SER A 180 -9.08 -2.78 4.12
CA SER A 180 -8.21 -2.94 5.29
C SER A 180 -7.79 -1.60 5.90
N PRO A 181 -8.23 -1.29 7.14
CA PRO A 181 -7.74 -0.12 7.86
C PRO A 181 -6.23 -0.18 8.16
N TYR A 182 -5.66 -1.39 8.26
CA TYR A 182 -4.21 -1.59 8.44
C TYR A 182 -3.44 -1.09 7.22
N VAL A 183 -3.95 -1.40 6.01
CA VAL A 183 -3.38 -0.91 4.75
C VAL A 183 -3.51 0.62 4.69
N ALA A 184 -4.66 1.18 5.06
CA ALA A 184 -4.86 2.63 5.10
C ALA A 184 -3.83 3.35 6.01
N ALA A 185 -3.66 2.88 7.25
CA ALA A 185 -2.67 3.43 8.18
C ALA A 185 -1.23 3.29 7.66
N SER A 186 -0.90 2.13 7.09
CA SER A 186 0.45 1.83 6.60
C SER A 186 0.80 2.61 5.33
N MET A 187 -0.15 2.77 4.40
CA MET A 187 0.03 3.59 3.19
C MET A 187 0.30 5.05 3.53
N ARG A 188 -0.34 5.58 4.59
CA ARG A 188 -0.06 6.94 5.10
C ARG A 188 1.40 7.11 5.54
N ILE A 189 2.02 6.08 6.11
CA ILE A 189 3.43 6.12 6.51
C ILE A 189 4.35 5.99 5.29
N MET A 190 4.03 5.05 4.40
CA MET A 190 4.92 4.65 3.30
C MET A 190 4.82 5.54 2.05
N THR A 191 3.77 6.34 1.94
CA THR A 191 3.50 7.21 0.79
C THR A 191 2.98 8.57 1.25
N ARG A 192 2.88 9.55 0.35
CA ARG A 192 2.25 10.84 0.66
C ARG A 192 0.77 10.71 0.33
N VAL A 193 -0.11 10.76 1.32
CA VAL A 193 -1.56 10.61 1.18
C VAL A 193 -2.25 11.92 1.51
N GLY A 194 -3.36 12.20 0.84
CA GLY A 194 -4.32 13.22 1.27
C GLY A 194 -4.57 14.34 0.26
N GLU A 195 -5.07 15.45 0.79
CA GLU A 195 -5.55 16.61 0.00
C GLU A 195 -4.60 17.09 -1.11
N PRO A 196 -3.27 17.28 -0.89
CA PRO A 196 -2.39 17.72 -1.96
C PRO A 196 -2.34 16.76 -3.17
N VAL A 197 -2.59 15.46 -2.95
CA VAL A 197 -2.66 14.48 -4.04
C VAL A 197 -4.00 14.58 -4.76
N ILE A 198 -5.09 14.81 -4.03
CA ILE A 198 -6.42 15.03 -4.60
C ILE A 198 -6.42 16.28 -5.48
N GLU A 199 -5.76 17.36 -5.06
CA GLU A 199 -5.60 18.57 -5.87
C GLU A 199 -4.86 18.29 -7.19
N LYS A 200 -3.79 17.46 -7.15
CA LYS A 200 -3.09 17.03 -8.37
C LYS A 200 -3.94 16.17 -9.29
N LEU A 201 -4.80 15.31 -8.74
CA LEU A 201 -5.75 14.55 -9.53
C LEU A 201 -6.79 15.47 -10.21
N HIS A 202 -7.24 16.54 -9.55
CA HIS A 202 -8.13 17.54 -10.17
C HIS A 202 -7.49 18.32 -11.32
N GLN A 203 -6.16 18.41 -11.33
CA GLN A 203 -5.40 19.00 -12.44
C GLN A 203 -5.31 18.07 -13.67
N GLY A 204 -5.96 16.89 -13.64
CA GLY A 204 -5.96 15.94 -14.75
C GLY A 204 -4.73 15.02 -14.78
N THR A 205 -4.02 14.86 -13.67
CA THR A 205 -2.86 13.96 -13.60
C THR A 205 -3.29 12.50 -13.73
N ASP A 206 -2.64 11.74 -14.63
CA ASP A 206 -2.82 10.29 -14.75
C ASP A 206 -2.46 9.57 -13.45
N PHE A 207 -3.12 8.44 -13.18
CA PHE A 207 -2.90 7.67 -11.97
C PHE A 207 -2.91 6.16 -12.22
N VAL A 208 -2.19 5.44 -11.36
CA VAL A 208 -2.22 3.98 -11.31
C VAL A 208 -3.44 3.51 -10.53
N LYS A 209 -4.28 2.68 -11.15
CA LYS A 209 -5.44 2.04 -10.51
C LYS A 209 -4.96 0.89 -9.63
N ALA A 210 -5.31 0.88 -8.36
CA ALA A 210 -4.86 -0.14 -7.41
C ALA A 210 -6.04 -0.70 -6.59
N LEU A 211 -6.54 -1.87 -6.96
CA LEU A 211 -7.64 -2.55 -6.28
C LEU A 211 -7.08 -3.59 -5.30
N HIS A 212 -7.46 -3.51 -4.03
CA HIS A 212 -7.06 -4.44 -2.99
C HIS A 212 -8.25 -4.92 -2.15
N SER A 213 -8.31 -6.22 -1.83
CA SER A 213 -9.18 -6.74 -0.78
C SER A 213 -8.48 -7.84 0.01
N VAL A 214 -8.74 -7.90 1.32
CA VAL A 214 -8.31 -9.01 2.18
C VAL A 214 -9.07 -10.32 1.92
N GLY A 215 -10.16 -10.26 1.14
CA GLY A 215 -10.88 -11.44 0.64
C GLY A 215 -11.76 -12.16 1.65
N ARG A 216 -12.14 -11.49 2.74
CA ARG A 216 -13.02 -12.03 3.79
C ARG A 216 -14.11 -11.04 4.12
N SER A 217 -15.37 -11.47 4.18
CA SER A 217 -16.47 -10.62 4.66
C SER A 217 -16.30 -10.23 6.13
N ALA A 218 -17.03 -9.22 6.60
CA ALA A 218 -16.93 -8.70 7.96
C ALA A 218 -17.37 -9.69 9.07
N ASN A 219 -18.08 -10.76 8.71
CA ASN A 219 -18.66 -11.72 9.68
C ASN A 219 -17.66 -12.76 10.20
N MET A 220 -16.45 -12.81 9.61
CA MET A 220 -15.36 -13.65 10.11
C MET A 220 -14.39 -12.76 10.91
N ILE A 221 -14.16 -13.11 12.18
CA ILE A 221 -13.46 -12.28 13.18
C ILE A 221 -12.06 -12.83 13.51
N PRO A 222 -11.13 -13.06 12.56
CA PRO A 222 -9.73 -13.05 12.94
C PRO A 222 -9.28 -11.60 13.15
N SER A 223 -8.38 -11.37 14.10
CA SER A 223 -7.70 -10.07 14.26
C SER A 223 -6.99 -9.63 12.97
N TRP A 224 -6.62 -10.60 12.12
CA TRP A 224 -6.00 -10.39 10.81
C TRP A 224 -6.81 -11.06 9.69
N PRO A 225 -7.64 -10.32 8.93
CA PRO A 225 -8.39 -10.89 7.83
C PRO A 225 -7.48 -11.19 6.64
N CYS A 226 -7.56 -12.42 6.12
CA CYS A 226 -6.89 -12.87 4.90
C CYS A 226 -7.61 -14.09 4.28
N ASP A 227 -7.31 -14.37 3.02
CA ASP A 227 -7.73 -15.56 2.26
C ASP A 227 -6.48 -16.21 1.61
N PRO A 228 -5.68 -16.94 2.40
CA PRO A 228 -4.44 -17.55 1.92
C PRO A 228 -4.69 -18.53 0.77
N GLU A 229 -5.83 -19.21 0.76
CA GLU A 229 -6.17 -20.20 -0.26
C GLU A 229 -6.40 -19.55 -1.62
N ARG A 230 -7.07 -18.39 -1.68
CA ARG A 230 -7.36 -17.67 -2.93
C ARG A 230 -6.47 -16.46 -3.21
N THR A 231 -5.45 -16.22 -2.38
CA THR A 231 -4.51 -15.09 -2.56
C THR A 231 -3.99 -15.01 -3.99
N ILE A 232 -3.99 -13.81 -4.59
CA ILE A 232 -3.42 -13.55 -5.90
C ILE A 232 -3.05 -12.06 -6.05
N ILE A 233 -1.90 -11.79 -6.67
CA ILE A 233 -1.40 -10.42 -6.92
C ILE A 233 -1.12 -10.25 -8.41
N LEU A 234 -1.91 -9.42 -9.07
CA LEU A 234 -1.92 -9.23 -10.51
C LEU A 234 -1.48 -7.80 -10.87
N HIS A 235 -0.72 -7.69 -11.95
CA HIS A 235 -0.26 -6.41 -12.49
C HIS A 235 -0.60 -6.41 -13.98
N LYS A 236 -1.26 -5.35 -14.46
CA LYS A 236 -1.61 -5.15 -15.87
C LYS A 236 -0.91 -3.88 -16.38
N PRO A 237 0.35 -3.99 -16.86
CA PRO A 237 1.17 -2.84 -17.23
C PRO A 237 0.63 -1.97 -18.37
N GLU A 238 -0.17 -2.55 -19.26
CA GLU A 238 -0.77 -1.86 -20.41
C GLU A 238 -1.78 -0.79 -19.97
N CYS A 239 -2.45 -1.01 -18.83
CA CYS A 239 -3.45 -0.10 -18.27
C CYS A 239 -3.00 0.56 -16.96
N ASN A 240 -1.75 0.35 -16.54
CA ASN A 240 -1.24 0.77 -15.23
C ASN A 240 -2.18 0.37 -14.07
N GLU A 241 -2.60 -0.90 -14.07
CA GLU A 241 -3.55 -1.42 -13.09
C GLU A 241 -2.90 -2.52 -12.22
N ILE A 242 -3.23 -2.50 -10.93
CA ILE A 242 -2.78 -3.47 -9.94
C ILE A 242 -4.02 -4.01 -9.24
N ILE A 243 -4.13 -5.33 -9.16
CA ILE A 243 -5.25 -6.02 -8.52
C ILE A 243 -4.68 -7.03 -7.53
N SER A 244 -5.02 -6.91 -6.26
CA SER A 244 -4.50 -7.79 -5.21
C SER A 244 -5.62 -8.29 -4.30
N TYR A 245 -5.64 -9.59 -4.06
CA TYR A 245 -6.67 -10.25 -3.30
C TYR A 245 -6.07 -11.20 -2.26
N GLY A 246 -6.68 -11.25 -1.07
CA GLY A 246 -6.51 -12.32 -0.09
C GLY A 246 -5.35 -12.15 0.89
N SER A 247 -4.51 -11.14 0.74
CA SER A 247 -3.35 -10.91 1.63
C SER A 247 -3.37 -9.49 2.17
N GLY A 248 -3.34 -9.33 3.49
CA GLY A 248 -3.19 -8.05 4.17
C GLY A 248 -1.72 -7.64 4.36
N TYR A 249 -0.77 -8.52 4.03
CA TYR A 249 0.65 -8.34 4.34
C TYR A 249 1.39 -7.42 3.36
N GLY A 250 2.01 -6.37 3.91
CA GLY A 250 3.15 -5.64 3.35
C GLY A 250 3.15 -5.50 1.83
N GLY A 251 4.07 -6.19 1.15
CA GLY A 251 4.28 -6.06 -0.31
C GLY A 251 3.12 -6.54 -1.19
N ASN A 252 2.14 -7.26 -0.63
CA ASN A 252 0.94 -7.72 -1.34
C ASN A 252 -0.22 -6.72 -1.19
N SER A 253 -0.22 -5.90 -0.13
CA SER A 253 -1.33 -5.03 0.23
C SER A 253 -1.01 -3.53 0.17
N LEU A 254 0.25 -3.14 0.39
CA LEU A 254 0.74 -1.76 0.21
C LEU A 254 1.14 -1.56 -1.25
N LEU A 255 0.12 -1.39 -2.11
CA LEU A 255 0.27 -1.50 -3.57
C LEU A 255 1.18 -0.41 -4.15
N GLY A 256 1.36 0.71 -3.46
CA GLY A 256 2.38 1.72 -3.81
C GLY A 256 3.82 1.20 -3.76
N LYS A 257 4.13 0.21 -2.92
CA LYS A 257 5.52 -0.26 -2.68
C LYS A 257 6.06 -1.14 -3.80
N LYS A 258 5.85 -2.45 -3.75
CA LYS A 258 6.47 -3.37 -4.72
C LYS A 258 5.68 -3.45 -6.03
N CYS A 259 4.36 -3.45 -5.94
CA CYS A 259 3.49 -3.59 -7.10
C CYS A 259 3.59 -2.36 -8.01
N PHE A 260 3.43 -1.16 -7.46
CA PHE A 260 3.60 0.06 -8.21
C PHE A 260 5.08 0.40 -8.38
N ALA A 261 5.82 0.72 -7.32
CA ALA A 261 7.12 1.37 -7.49
C ALA A 261 8.18 0.57 -8.27
N LEU A 262 8.06 -0.76 -8.33
CA LEU A 262 8.98 -1.62 -9.08
C LEU A 262 8.32 -2.27 -10.30
N ARG A 263 7.21 -3.00 -10.14
CA ARG A 263 6.67 -3.78 -11.27
C ARG A 263 6.00 -2.90 -12.31
N ILE A 264 4.97 -2.14 -11.95
CA ILE A 264 4.36 -1.17 -12.87
C ILE A 264 5.35 -0.03 -13.17
N GLY A 265 6.08 0.43 -12.15
CA GLY A 265 7.09 1.47 -12.23
C GLY A 265 8.14 1.19 -13.29
N SER A 266 8.71 -0.01 -13.33
CA SER A 266 9.72 -0.37 -14.34
C SER A 266 9.15 -0.40 -15.77
N THR A 267 7.89 -0.79 -15.94
CA THR A 267 7.24 -0.72 -17.26
C THR A 267 6.93 0.70 -17.70
N ILE A 268 6.53 1.59 -16.78
CA ILE A 268 6.42 3.03 -17.05
C ILE A 268 7.80 3.60 -17.40
N ALA A 269 8.82 3.25 -16.60
CA ALA A 269 10.19 3.70 -16.76
C ALA A 269 10.78 3.32 -18.13
N LYS A 270 10.54 2.08 -18.57
CA LYS A 270 10.91 1.61 -19.92
C LYS A 270 10.26 2.44 -21.03
N ARG A 271 8.97 2.80 -20.89
CA ARG A 271 8.25 3.61 -21.89
C ARG A 271 8.71 5.07 -21.92
N GLU A 272 9.06 5.62 -20.76
CA GLU A 272 9.37 7.04 -20.58
C GLU A 272 10.88 7.37 -20.52
N GLY A 273 11.76 6.36 -20.63
CA GLY A 273 13.22 6.55 -20.67
C GLY A 273 13.85 6.84 -19.31
N TRP A 274 13.43 6.16 -18.25
CA TRP A 274 14.06 6.21 -16.92
C TRP A 274 14.14 4.81 -16.28
N LEU A 275 14.62 4.69 -15.04
CA LEU A 275 14.84 3.42 -14.34
C LEU A 275 14.07 3.36 -13.01
N ALA A 276 13.43 2.24 -12.73
CA ALA A 276 12.74 1.97 -11.46
C ALA A 276 13.36 0.73 -10.81
N GLU A 277 14.20 0.93 -9.81
CA GLU A 277 15.13 -0.10 -9.35
C GLU A 277 14.97 -0.45 -7.86
N HIS A 278 15.29 -1.70 -7.53
CA HIS A 278 15.31 -2.21 -6.16
C HIS A 278 16.60 -1.79 -5.43
N MET A 279 16.81 -0.48 -5.30
CA MET A 279 18.04 0.13 -4.79
C MET A 279 17.79 1.03 -3.58
N LEU A 280 18.75 1.06 -2.66
CA LEU A 280 18.91 2.18 -1.73
C LEU A 280 19.54 3.38 -2.44
N ILE A 281 19.41 4.57 -1.84
CA ILE A 281 20.12 5.79 -2.21
C ILE A 281 20.69 6.43 -0.93
N VAL A 282 22.01 6.64 -0.90
CA VAL A 282 22.71 7.31 0.21
C VAL A 282 23.55 8.48 -0.29
N GLY A 283 23.65 9.51 0.55
CA GLY A 283 24.70 10.53 0.45
C GLY A 283 25.85 10.17 1.40
N VAL A 284 27.08 10.13 0.90
CA VAL A 284 28.29 9.90 1.70
C VAL A 284 29.17 11.14 1.60
N THR A 285 29.46 11.75 2.74
CA THR A 285 30.35 12.90 2.87
C THR A 285 31.69 12.44 3.44
N SER A 286 32.79 12.79 2.76
CA SER A 286 34.15 12.48 3.21
C SER A 286 34.62 13.42 4.33
N PRO A 287 35.73 13.10 5.03
CA PRO A 287 36.35 14.00 6.01
C PRO A 287 36.78 15.36 5.41
N HIS A 288 36.94 15.44 4.09
CA HIS A 288 37.28 16.67 3.38
C HIS A 288 36.04 17.50 2.97
N GLY A 289 34.83 17.03 3.28
CA GLY A 289 33.57 17.71 2.98
C GLY A 289 32.94 17.35 1.63
N ASP A 290 33.60 16.53 0.81
CA ASP A 290 33.06 16.11 -0.49
C ASP A 290 31.90 15.12 -0.31
N LYS A 291 30.73 15.47 -0.86
CA LYS A 291 29.54 14.62 -0.83
C LYS A 291 29.28 13.93 -2.17
N LYS A 292 29.12 12.61 -2.13
CA LYS A 292 28.73 11.78 -3.28
C LYS A 292 27.48 10.98 -2.98
N TYR A 293 26.69 10.71 -4.02
CA TYR A 293 25.48 9.87 -3.90
C TYR A 293 25.74 8.51 -4.53
N ILE A 294 25.30 7.46 -3.85
CA ILE A 294 25.50 6.06 -4.26
C ILE A 294 24.16 5.35 -4.26
N CYS A 295 23.90 4.58 -5.31
CA CYS A 295 22.80 3.61 -5.37
C CYS A 295 23.37 2.20 -5.24
N ALA A 296 22.68 1.31 -4.52
CA ALA A 296 23.08 -0.09 -4.41
C ALA A 296 21.87 -1.03 -4.40
N ALA A 297 21.91 -2.05 -5.26
CA ALA A 297 20.90 -3.11 -5.35
C ALA A 297 21.41 -4.38 -4.66
N PHE A 298 20.88 -4.69 -3.48
CA PHE A 298 21.03 -6.01 -2.87
C PHE A 298 19.66 -6.71 -2.86
N PRO A 299 19.59 -8.05 -2.90
CA PRO A 299 18.34 -8.77 -2.72
C PRO A 299 17.65 -8.45 -1.37
N SER A 300 16.41 -8.91 -1.22
CA SER A 300 15.73 -8.85 0.08
C SER A 300 16.55 -9.58 1.16
N ALA A 301 16.58 -9.02 2.37
CA ALA A 301 17.34 -9.54 3.51
C ALA A 301 18.88 -9.54 3.34
N CYS A 302 19.42 -8.82 2.36
CA CYS A 302 20.88 -8.71 2.14
C CYS A 302 21.47 -7.33 2.52
N GLY A 303 20.89 -6.64 3.50
CA GLY A 303 21.54 -5.48 4.15
C GLY A 303 21.38 -4.10 3.49
N LYS A 304 20.40 -3.89 2.60
CA LYS A 304 20.17 -2.54 2.01
C LYS A 304 19.91 -1.48 3.09
N THR A 305 18.96 -1.72 4.00
CA THR A 305 18.64 -0.77 5.07
C THR A 305 19.82 -0.52 6.00
N ASN A 306 20.64 -1.55 6.28
CA ASN A 306 21.86 -1.39 7.07
C ASN A 306 22.85 -0.43 6.40
N LEU A 307 23.09 -0.58 5.09
CA LEU A 307 23.97 0.35 4.37
C LEU A 307 23.33 1.74 4.22
N ALA A 308 22.02 1.81 4.03
CA ALA A 308 21.29 3.06 3.84
C ALA A 308 21.36 3.99 5.06
N MET A 309 21.37 3.39 6.25
CA MET A 309 21.36 4.08 7.55
C MET A 309 22.65 3.83 8.35
N LEU A 310 23.76 3.57 7.65
CA LEU A 310 25.03 3.21 8.26
C LEU A 310 25.54 4.35 9.16
N GLU A 311 25.85 4.02 10.41
CA GLU A 311 26.70 4.87 11.25
C GLU A 311 28.16 4.52 10.95
N SER A 312 28.91 5.48 10.43
CA SER A 312 30.29 5.25 10.02
C SER A 312 31.20 4.99 11.22
N ALA A 313 31.89 3.85 11.22
CA ALA A 313 32.98 3.58 12.15
C ALA A 313 34.26 4.35 11.81
N LEU A 314 34.38 4.88 10.57
CA LEU A 314 35.52 5.67 10.12
C LEU A 314 35.33 7.13 10.53
N PRO A 315 36.31 7.75 11.24
CA PRO A 315 36.24 9.15 11.63
C PRO A 315 36.08 10.10 10.45
N GLY A 316 35.26 11.14 10.62
CA GLY A 316 35.05 12.20 9.64
C GLY A 316 34.14 11.84 8.46
N TYR A 317 33.75 10.57 8.29
CA TYR A 317 32.76 10.18 7.29
C TYR A 317 31.33 10.33 7.84
N LYS A 318 30.43 10.87 7.01
CA LYS A 318 28.99 10.97 7.31
C LYS A 318 28.19 10.26 6.23
N VAL A 319 27.20 9.46 6.63
CA VAL A 319 26.23 8.82 5.73
C VAL A 319 24.84 9.39 6.01
N GLU A 320 24.11 9.74 4.95
CA GLU A 320 22.77 10.29 5.01
C GLU A 320 21.83 9.46 4.11
N CYS A 321 20.76 8.94 4.72
CA CYS A 321 19.77 8.12 4.02
C CYS A 321 18.83 9.00 3.19
N ILE A 322 18.67 8.68 1.90
CA ILE A 322 17.60 9.24 1.07
C ILE A 322 16.47 8.21 0.91
N GLY A 323 16.82 6.95 0.71
CA GLY A 323 15.89 5.84 0.64
C GLY A 323 16.62 4.51 0.76
N ASP A 324 15.95 3.47 1.25
CA ASP A 324 16.59 2.19 1.59
C ASP A 324 16.16 1.00 0.71
N ASP A 325 15.19 1.20 -0.18
CA ASP A 325 14.55 0.09 -0.88
C ASP A 325 14.21 0.37 -2.35
N ILE A 326 13.82 1.58 -2.74
CA ILE A 326 13.38 1.87 -4.12
C ILE A 326 14.04 3.16 -4.61
N ALA A 327 14.56 3.12 -5.84
CA ALA A 327 15.13 4.28 -6.53
C ALA A 327 14.46 4.48 -7.90
N TRP A 328 13.99 5.70 -8.17
CA TRP A 328 13.58 6.14 -9.51
C TRP A 328 14.62 7.10 -10.05
N LEU A 329 15.28 6.71 -11.14
CA LEU A 329 16.46 7.38 -11.67
C LEU A 329 16.22 7.78 -13.13
N LYS A 330 16.39 9.04 -13.46
CA LYS A 330 16.28 9.54 -14.84
C LYS A 330 17.56 10.23 -15.23
N TYR A 331 18.20 9.79 -16.31
CA TYR A 331 19.39 10.46 -16.82
C TYR A 331 19.04 11.85 -17.36
N ASN A 332 19.84 12.85 -17.03
CA ASN A 332 19.74 14.18 -17.59
C ASN A 332 20.81 14.32 -18.70
N PRO A 333 20.41 14.37 -20.00
CA PRO A 333 21.36 14.48 -21.11
C PRO A 333 22.16 15.78 -21.12
N GLN A 334 21.59 16.88 -20.61
CA GLN A 334 22.25 18.18 -20.57
C GLN A 334 23.40 18.21 -19.56
N THR A 335 23.19 17.66 -18.37
CA THR A 335 24.22 17.62 -17.31
C THR A 335 25.08 16.36 -17.37
N LYS A 336 24.71 15.39 -18.20
CA LYS A 336 25.28 14.05 -18.27
C LYS A 336 25.31 13.32 -16.92
N MET A 337 24.38 13.67 -16.03
CA MET A 337 24.31 13.15 -14.66
C MET A 337 22.90 12.65 -14.32
N LEU A 338 22.81 11.77 -13.32
CA LEU A 338 21.56 11.55 -12.61
C LEU A 338 21.26 12.80 -11.73
N PRO A 339 19.98 13.21 -11.59
CA PRO A 339 19.57 14.31 -10.73
C PRO A 339 20.15 14.15 -9.33
N ARG A 340 20.80 15.20 -8.82
CA ARG A 340 21.19 15.25 -7.42
C ARG A 340 19.95 15.56 -6.60
N HIS A 341 19.79 14.91 -5.45
CA HIS A 341 18.79 15.34 -4.49
C HIS A 341 19.14 16.76 -4.03
N GLN A 342 18.27 17.71 -4.34
CA GLN A 342 18.27 19.02 -3.68
C GLN A 342 17.44 18.88 -2.40
N PRO A 343 18.02 19.19 -1.22
CA PRO A 343 17.39 18.94 0.08
C PRO A 343 16.04 19.65 0.24
#